data_AF-A0A060W6I0-F1
#
_entry.id   AF-A0A060W6I0-F1
#
_cell.length_a   1.000
_cell.length_b   1.000
_cell.length_c   1.000
_cell.angle_alpha   90.00
_cell.angle_beta   90.00
_cell.angle_gamma   90.00
#
_symmetry.space_group_name_H-M   'P 1'
#
loop_
_entity.id
_entity.type
_entity.pdbx_description
1 polymer ?
#
loop_
_entity_poly.entity_id
_entity_poly.type
_entity_poly.pdbx_seq_one_letter_code
_entity_poly.pdbx_strand_id
1 'polypeptide(L)'
;MTEAMFGTGNDQWVCPNDRQLALRAKLQTGWSVHTFRTDRQRKSQMLEQQEVEIILSVIRRAEQLEHIEQLRIGRLVERLDNMKKSALGNGLSQCLLCGEVLGLLGNPSIFCQDCCKKACTKCGIETQCSQKTTQWLCKICSEHREVWKRSGAWFYKALPNYVRPGKEGQSGAALGLQRAQRGGQKMAKSSTVSQTYTWAYSKGQSFT
;
A
#
# COMPACT_ATOMS: atom_id res chain seq x y z
N MET A 1 -31.28 -15.20 45.15
CA MET A 1 -31.55 -13.86 44.59
C MET A 1 -31.12 -13.85 43.14
N THR A 2 -32.07 -14.21 42.29
CA THR A 2 -32.08 -14.06 40.84
C THR A 2 -32.20 -12.58 40.47
N GLU A 3 -31.59 -12.14 39.36
CA GLU A 3 -32.24 -11.35 38.29
C GLU A 3 -31.22 -10.88 37.23
N ALA A 4 -31.75 -10.64 36.04
CA ALA A 4 -31.09 -10.57 34.75
C ALA A 4 -30.08 -9.41 34.57
N MET A 5 -28.99 -9.67 33.84
CA MET A 5 -28.10 -8.64 33.28
C MET A 5 -27.86 -8.82 31.76
N PHE A 6 -28.70 -9.61 31.09
CA PHE A 6 -28.75 -9.61 29.62
C PHE A 6 -29.80 -8.58 29.21
N GLY A 7 -29.32 -7.37 28.95
CA GLY A 7 -30.12 -6.23 28.52
C GLY A 7 -31.04 -6.61 27.36
N THR A 8 -32.33 -6.40 27.60
CA THR A 8 -33.34 -6.27 26.56
C THR A 8 -33.51 -4.77 26.34
N GLY A 9 -33.04 -4.26 25.20
CA GLY A 9 -33.29 -2.88 24.81
C GLY A 9 -32.12 -2.23 24.08
N ASN A 10 -32.28 -2.09 22.75
CA ASN A 10 -31.67 -1.02 21.94
C ASN A 10 -30.21 -0.61 22.25
N ASP A 11 -29.33 -1.58 22.52
CA ASP A 11 -27.94 -1.30 22.87
C ASP A 11 -27.16 -0.81 21.65
N GLN A 12 -26.93 0.50 21.61
CA GLN A 12 -25.92 1.12 20.75
C GLN A 12 -24.58 0.44 21.04
N TRP A 13 -23.97 -0.18 20.03
CA TRP A 13 -22.72 -0.90 20.22
C TRP A 13 -21.62 0.08 20.66
N VAL A 14 -21.09 -0.13 21.87
CA VAL A 14 -19.96 0.62 22.42
C VAL A 14 -18.73 -0.29 22.45
N CYS A 15 -17.60 0.20 21.92
CA CYS A 15 -16.32 -0.51 21.98
C CYS A 15 -15.96 -0.84 23.45
N PRO A 16 -15.72 -2.11 23.81
CA PRO A 16 -15.28 -2.46 25.16
C PRO A 16 -13.92 -1.85 25.49
N ASN A 17 -13.69 -1.54 26.76
CA ASN A 17 -12.40 -1.05 27.26
C ASN A 17 -11.30 -2.14 27.11
N ASP A 18 -10.06 -1.75 26.80
CA ASP A 18 -8.88 -2.60 26.59
C ASP A 18 -8.66 -3.63 27.70
N ARG A 19 -8.92 -3.28 28.96
CA ARG A 19 -8.81 -4.22 30.09
C ARG A 19 -9.81 -5.38 29.96
N GLN A 20 -11.02 -5.09 29.48
CA GLN A 20 -12.03 -6.12 29.23
C GLN A 20 -11.68 -6.95 28.00
N LEU A 21 -11.12 -6.35 26.94
CA LEU A 21 -10.65 -7.08 25.76
C LEU A 21 -9.51 -8.05 26.12
N ALA A 22 -8.54 -7.59 26.89
CA ALA A 22 -7.42 -8.42 27.36
C ALA A 22 -7.90 -9.59 28.26
N LEU A 23 -8.85 -9.33 29.17
CA LEU A 23 -9.45 -10.39 29.98
C LEU A 23 -10.21 -11.41 29.13
N ARG A 24 -11.01 -10.95 28.16
CA ARG A 24 -11.74 -11.84 27.25
C ARG A 24 -10.81 -12.69 26.38
N ALA A 25 -9.69 -12.13 25.94
CA ALA A 25 -8.65 -12.86 25.22
C ALA A 25 -8.03 -13.97 26.10
N LYS A 26 -7.68 -13.64 27.35
CA LYS A 26 -7.15 -14.63 28.32
C LYS A 26 -8.15 -15.74 28.64
N LEU A 27 -9.43 -15.40 28.74
CA LEU A 27 -10.50 -16.35 29.04
C LEU A 27 -11.02 -17.08 27.79
N GLN A 28 -10.47 -16.79 26.60
CA GLN A 28 -10.94 -17.32 25.31
C GLN A 28 -12.44 -17.09 25.04
N THR A 29 -13.04 -16.06 25.64
CA THR A 29 -14.48 -15.77 25.51
C THR A 29 -14.82 -14.97 24.24
N GLY A 30 -13.83 -14.72 23.37
CA GLY A 30 -13.96 -13.98 22.11
C GLY A 30 -14.04 -12.46 22.26
N TRP A 31 -14.12 -11.76 21.11
CA TRP A 31 -13.94 -10.31 21.01
C TRP A 31 -15.20 -9.47 21.23
N SER A 32 -16.39 -10.08 21.33
CA SER A 32 -17.64 -9.34 21.53
C SER A 32 -18.37 -9.82 22.77
N VAL A 33 -19.30 -9.01 23.32
CA VAL A 33 -20.20 -9.47 24.39
C VAL A 33 -21.10 -10.62 23.89
N HIS A 34 -21.14 -10.83 22.57
CA HIS A 34 -21.92 -11.83 21.87
C HIS A 34 -21.13 -13.04 21.38
N THR A 35 -19.82 -13.14 21.65
CA THR A 35 -19.04 -14.32 21.22
C THR A 35 -19.41 -15.60 22.00
N PHE A 36 -20.19 -15.49 23.07
CA PHE A 36 -20.82 -16.61 23.79
C PHE A 36 -22.29 -16.83 23.40
N ARG A 37 -22.69 -16.44 22.19
CA ARG A 37 -24.02 -16.76 21.66
C ARG A 37 -24.10 -18.26 21.35
N THR A 38 -25.23 -18.88 21.70
CA THR A 38 -25.51 -20.32 21.49
C THR A 38 -25.19 -20.75 20.04
N ASP A 39 -24.87 -22.01 19.80
CA ASP A 39 -24.61 -22.53 18.43
C ASP A 39 -25.73 -22.21 17.44
N ARG A 40 -26.95 -21.99 17.93
CA ARG A 40 -28.10 -21.54 17.16
C ARG A 40 -27.89 -20.17 16.51
N GLN A 41 -27.31 -19.20 17.22
CA GLN A 41 -26.99 -17.88 16.66
C GLN A 41 -25.76 -17.89 15.75
N ARG A 42 -24.79 -18.78 16.00
CA ARG A 42 -23.69 -19.03 15.06
C ARG A 42 -24.22 -19.56 13.73
N LYS A 43 -25.11 -20.55 13.78
CA LYS A 43 -25.83 -21.06 12.58
C LYS A 43 -26.63 -19.98 11.88
N SER A 44 -27.27 -19.06 12.62
CA SER A 44 -27.99 -17.92 12.03
C SER A 44 -27.08 -16.87 11.36
N GLN A 45 -25.77 -16.91 11.60
CA GLN A 45 -24.78 -16.03 10.94
C GLN A 45 -23.91 -16.79 9.92
N MET A 46 -24.16 -18.08 9.72
CA MET A 46 -23.49 -18.83 8.67
C MET A 46 -24.05 -18.36 7.33
N LEU A 47 -23.14 -17.83 6.51
CA LEU A 47 -23.47 -17.45 5.16
C LEU A 47 -23.87 -18.68 4.36
N GLU A 48 -24.95 -18.55 3.60
CA GLU A 48 -25.31 -19.56 2.62
C GLU A 48 -24.22 -19.62 1.55
N GLN A 49 -24.07 -20.79 0.92
CA GLN A 49 -23.04 -21.00 -0.11
C GLN A 49 -23.14 -19.94 -1.23
N GLN A 50 -24.36 -19.54 -1.58
CA GLN A 50 -24.61 -18.49 -2.57
C GLN A 50 -24.11 -17.11 -2.11
N GLU A 51 -24.28 -16.75 -0.84
CA GLU A 51 -23.78 -15.48 -0.29
C GLU A 51 -22.25 -15.46 -0.26
N VAL A 52 -21.63 -16.59 0.09
CA VAL A 52 -20.17 -16.75 0.04
C VAL A 52 -19.65 -16.53 -1.37
N GLU A 53 -20.31 -17.11 -2.38
CA GLU A 53 -19.92 -16.93 -3.79
C GLU A 53 -20.02 -15.48 -4.25
N ILE A 54 -21.05 -14.75 -3.80
CA ILE A 54 -21.19 -13.32 -4.08
C ILE A 54 -20.03 -12.52 -3.46
N ILE A 55 -19.69 -12.80 -2.20
CA ILE A 55 -18.56 -12.14 -1.51
C ILE A 55 -17.24 -12.43 -2.23
N LEU A 56 -16.98 -13.68 -2.58
CA LEU A 56 -15.77 -14.06 -3.34
C LEU A 56 -15.73 -13.41 -4.72
N SER A 57 -16.87 -13.18 -5.37
CA SER A 57 -16.95 -12.42 -6.62
C SER A 57 -16.56 -10.95 -6.43
N VAL A 58 -16.98 -10.31 -5.33
CA VAL A 58 -16.56 -8.94 -5.00
C VAL A 58 -15.06 -8.86 -4.74
N ILE A 59 -14.52 -9.79 -3.95
CA ILE A 59 -13.08 -9.85 -3.64
C ILE A 59 -12.26 -10.00 -4.91
N ARG A 60 -12.59 -10.95 -5.79
CA ARG A 60 -11.87 -11.16 -7.05
C ARG A 60 -11.86 -9.90 -7.94
N ARG A 61 -12.97 -9.16 -8.01
CA ARG A 61 -13.02 -7.90 -8.76
C ARG A 61 -12.16 -6.82 -8.11
N ALA A 62 -12.16 -6.71 -6.78
CA ALA A 62 -11.30 -5.78 -6.06
C ALA A 62 -9.81 -6.09 -6.29
N GLU A 63 -9.41 -7.35 -6.23
CA GLU A 63 -8.03 -7.80 -6.50
C GLU A 63 -7.60 -7.48 -7.95
N GLN A 64 -8.50 -7.69 -8.92
CA GLN A 64 -8.24 -7.31 -10.32
C GLN A 64 -8.02 -5.80 -10.47
N LEU A 65 -8.84 -4.98 -9.81
CA LEU A 65 -8.68 -3.53 -9.83
C LEU A 65 -7.37 -3.10 -9.16
N GLU A 66 -7.02 -3.72 -8.03
CA GLU A 66 -5.74 -3.47 -7.36
C GLU A 66 -4.56 -3.81 -8.28
N HIS A 67 -4.60 -4.94 -8.98
CA HIS A 67 -3.53 -5.31 -9.90
C HIS A 67 -3.37 -4.31 -11.07
N ILE A 68 -4.48 -3.86 -11.65
CA ILE A 68 -4.47 -2.82 -12.69
C ILE A 68 -3.87 -1.53 -12.15
N GLU A 69 -4.21 -1.15 -10.92
CA GLU A 69 -3.69 0.04 -10.26
C GLU A 69 -2.19 -0.06 -9.98
N GLN A 70 -1.71 -1.23 -9.53
CA GLN A 70 -0.27 -1.49 -9.34
C GLN A 70 0.52 -1.31 -10.64
N LEU A 71 0.00 -1.77 -11.78
CA LEU A 71 0.62 -1.56 -13.09
C LEU A 71 0.59 -0.09 -13.52
N ARG A 72 -0.51 0.62 -13.22
CA ARG A 72 -0.65 2.05 -13.52
C ARG A 72 0.36 2.89 -12.72
N ILE A 73 0.48 2.64 -11.41
CA ILE A 73 1.48 3.29 -10.55
C ILE A 73 2.89 2.92 -11.04
N GLY A 74 3.12 1.67 -11.43
CA GLY A 74 4.38 1.22 -12.00
C GLY A 74 4.86 2.06 -13.19
N ARG A 75 3.96 2.38 -14.13
CA ARG A 75 4.27 3.26 -15.27
C ARG A 75 4.60 4.70 -14.84
N LEU A 76 3.93 5.23 -13.82
CA LEU A 76 4.25 6.56 -13.27
C LEU A 76 5.64 6.62 -12.67
N VAL A 77 5.99 5.60 -11.87
CA VAL A 77 7.31 5.50 -11.24
C VAL A 77 8.41 5.32 -12.28
N GLU A 78 8.18 4.46 -13.27
CA GLU A 78 9.13 4.23 -14.35
C GLU A 78 9.43 5.51 -15.13
N ARG A 79 8.39 6.27 -15.50
CA ARG A 79 8.57 7.58 -16.16
C ARG A 79 9.43 8.52 -15.32
N LEU A 80 9.13 8.63 -14.03
CA LEU A 80 9.92 9.47 -13.11
C LEU A 80 11.37 9.00 -13.00
N ASP A 81 11.60 7.69 -12.90
CA ASP A 81 12.95 7.13 -12.85
C ASP A 81 13.71 7.36 -14.15
N ASN A 82 13.04 7.28 -15.31
CA ASN A 82 13.64 7.60 -16.60
C ASN A 82 14.06 9.07 -16.68
N MET A 83 13.23 10.00 -16.17
CA MET A 83 13.61 11.42 -16.07
C MET A 83 14.84 11.64 -15.17
N LYS A 84 14.97 10.89 -14.08
CA LYS A 84 16.15 10.95 -13.21
C LYS A 84 17.40 10.43 -13.90
N LYS A 85 17.29 9.32 -14.64
CA LYS A 85 18.41 8.70 -15.38
C LYS A 85 18.85 9.55 -16.56
N SER A 86 17.94 10.26 -17.22
CA SER A 86 18.25 11.14 -18.36
C SER A 86 18.79 12.51 -17.94
N ALA A 87 18.92 12.80 -16.65
CA ALA A 87 19.45 14.06 -16.15
C ALA A 87 20.95 14.14 -16.41
N LEU A 88 21.41 15.23 -17.05
CA LEU A 88 22.78 15.34 -17.54
C LEU A 88 23.72 16.16 -16.64
N GLY A 89 23.19 17.07 -15.81
CA GLY A 89 24.01 18.04 -15.08
C GLY A 89 24.18 17.75 -13.59
N ASN A 90 25.15 18.44 -12.98
CA ASN A 90 25.45 18.30 -11.55
C ASN A 90 24.51 19.08 -10.62
N GLY A 91 23.75 20.06 -11.14
CA GLY A 91 22.85 20.89 -10.35
C GLY A 91 23.56 21.96 -9.50
N LEU A 92 24.81 22.31 -9.79
CA LEU A 92 25.61 23.31 -9.06
C LEU A 92 26.08 24.45 -9.99
N SER A 93 26.93 24.10 -10.95
CA SER A 93 27.43 24.99 -12.02
C SER A 93 26.72 24.72 -13.36
N GLN A 94 26.07 23.57 -13.48
CA GLN A 94 25.31 23.16 -14.65
C GLN A 94 23.85 22.88 -14.24
N CYS A 95 22.93 23.08 -15.17
CA CYS A 95 21.52 22.73 -15.00
C CYS A 95 21.38 21.24 -14.76
N LEU A 96 20.74 20.85 -13.65
CA LEU A 96 20.52 19.45 -13.28
C LEU A 96 19.96 18.59 -14.43
N LEU A 97 19.06 19.15 -15.26
CA LEU A 97 18.37 18.39 -16.29
C LEU A 97 19.14 18.39 -17.63
N CYS A 98 19.37 19.56 -18.23
CA CYS A 98 19.95 19.66 -19.56
C CYS A 98 21.49 19.76 -19.60
N GLY A 99 22.15 19.97 -18.46
CA GLY A 99 23.62 20.10 -18.39
C GLY A 99 24.19 21.44 -18.86
N GLU A 100 23.36 22.39 -19.31
CA GLU A 100 23.81 23.73 -19.69
C GLU A 100 24.49 24.46 -18.52
N VAL A 101 25.55 25.21 -18.81
CA VAL A 101 26.27 26.01 -17.81
C VAL A 101 25.40 27.16 -17.32
N LEU A 102 25.40 27.37 -16.00
CA LEU A 102 24.63 28.38 -15.30
C LEU A 102 25.57 29.45 -14.73
N GLY A 103 25.18 30.72 -14.79
CA GLY A 103 25.96 31.83 -14.21
C GLY A 103 26.00 33.06 -15.12
N LEU A 104 27.01 33.92 -14.92
CA LEU A 104 27.14 35.23 -15.57
C LEU A 104 27.19 35.18 -17.11
N LEU A 105 27.79 34.12 -17.68
CA LEU A 105 27.86 33.89 -19.13
C LEU A 105 26.87 32.79 -19.60
N GLY A 106 26.03 32.29 -18.67
CA GLY A 106 25.13 31.18 -18.90
C GLY A 106 23.67 31.58 -18.79
N ASN A 107 22.79 30.58 -18.90
CA ASN A 107 21.36 30.80 -18.72
C ASN A 107 21.03 31.15 -17.26
N PRO A 108 19.96 31.95 -17.01
CA PRO A 108 19.52 32.24 -15.66
C PRO A 108 19.15 30.95 -14.93
N SER A 109 19.59 30.86 -13.68
CA SER A 109 19.38 29.69 -12.83
C SER A 109 18.30 29.94 -11.79
N ILE A 110 17.50 28.92 -11.53
CA ILE A 110 16.59 28.83 -10.38
C ILE A 110 17.09 27.77 -9.41
N PHE A 111 16.66 27.86 -8.15
CA PHE A 111 16.87 26.82 -7.14
C PHE A 111 15.59 26.01 -6.96
N CYS A 112 15.70 24.70 -7.04
CA CYS A 112 14.60 23.81 -6.70
C CYS A 112 14.43 23.74 -5.18
N GLN A 113 13.22 24.01 -4.68
CA GLN A 113 12.93 23.98 -3.25
C GLN A 113 13.02 22.57 -2.64
N ASP A 114 12.74 21.52 -3.42
CA ASP A 114 12.69 20.14 -2.91
C ASP A 114 14.07 19.48 -2.83
N CYS A 115 14.92 19.67 -3.84
CA CYS A 115 16.21 18.98 -3.93
C CYS A 115 17.43 19.90 -3.79
N CYS A 116 17.19 21.21 -3.58
CA CYS A 116 18.21 22.25 -3.40
C CYS A 116 19.25 22.35 -4.53
N LYS A 117 18.96 21.79 -5.71
CA LYS A 117 19.82 21.84 -6.91
C LYS A 117 19.38 22.95 -7.85
N LYS A 118 20.33 23.49 -8.62
CA LYS A 118 20.08 24.48 -9.65
C LYS A 118 19.56 23.86 -10.95
N ALA A 119 18.60 24.54 -11.57
CA ALA A 119 18.15 24.26 -12.93
C ALA A 119 18.02 25.57 -13.71
N CYS A 120 18.11 25.54 -15.05
CA CYS A 120 17.78 26.71 -15.86
C CYS A 120 16.27 26.97 -15.82
N THR A 121 15.84 28.19 -16.13
CA THR A 121 14.41 28.58 -16.18
C THR A 121 13.58 27.71 -17.12
N LYS A 122 14.17 27.16 -18.20
CA LYS A 122 13.50 26.21 -19.12
C LYS A 122 13.22 24.83 -18.50
N CYS A 123 14.05 24.43 -17.53
CA CYS A 123 13.94 23.16 -16.81
C CYS A 123 13.30 23.30 -15.42
N GLY A 124 13.01 24.54 -15.01
CA GLY A 124 12.23 24.88 -13.84
C GLY A 124 10.74 24.98 -14.14
N ILE A 125 9.93 24.81 -13.11
CA ILE A 125 8.50 25.07 -13.09
C ILE A 125 8.24 26.03 -11.95
N GLU A 126 7.57 27.13 -12.25
CA GLU A 126 7.09 28.07 -11.26
C GLU A 126 5.73 27.60 -10.73
N THR A 127 5.63 27.50 -9.41
CA THR A 127 4.39 27.13 -8.71
C THR A 127 3.98 28.26 -7.79
N GLN A 128 2.72 28.66 -7.88
CA GLN A 128 2.15 29.67 -6.99
C GLN A 128 1.71 28.99 -5.68
N CYS A 129 2.24 29.47 -4.56
CA CYS A 129 1.80 29.03 -3.24
C CYS A 129 0.72 29.97 -2.69
N SER A 130 -0.17 29.44 -1.85
CA SER A 130 -1.27 30.18 -1.19
C SER A 130 -0.81 31.42 -0.42
N GLN A 131 0.46 31.48 -0.01
CA GLN A 131 1.06 32.59 0.74
C GLN A 131 1.69 33.69 -0.14
N LYS A 132 1.32 33.79 -1.43
CA LYS A 132 1.84 34.79 -2.40
C LYS A 132 3.35 34.70 -2.71
N THR A 133 4.04 33.68 -2.19
CA THR A 133 5.45 33.41 -2.55
C THR A 133 5.51 32.50 -3.77
N THR A 134 6.30 32.88 -4.78
CA THR A 134 6.59 32.02 -5.93
C THR A 134 7.58 30.93 -5.51
N GLN A 135 7.23 29.67 -5.78
CA GLN A 135 8.08 28.51 -5.47
C GLN A 135 8.55 27.87 -6.77
N TRP A 136 9.86 27.66 -6.88
CA TRP A 136 10.48 27.02 -8.05
C TRP A 136 10.81 25.57 -7.77
N LEU A 137 10.48 24.70 -8.73
CA LEU A 137 10.81 23.28 -8.71
C LEU A 137 11.50 22.90 -10.03
N CYS A 138 12.43 21.95 -9.98
CA CYS A 138 12.88 21.30 -11.21
C CYS A 138 11.79 20.36 -11.73
N LYS A 139 11.77 20.09 -13.06
CA LYS A 139 10.76 19.18 -13.64
C LYS A 139 10.74 17.78 -13.00
N ILE A 140 11.87 17.27 -12.50
CA ILE A 140 11.93 15.97 -11.79
C ILE A 140 11.16 16.02 -10.46
N CYS A 141 11.38 17.07 -9.65
CA CYS A 141 10.68 17.21 -8.37
C CYS A 141 9.20 17.52 -8.57
N SER A 142 8.86 18.31 -9.58
CA SER A 142 7.46 18.52 -9.96
C SER A 142 6.78 17.21 -10.35
N GLU A 143 7.40 16.39 -11.22
CA GLU A 143 6.86 15.08 -11.59
C GLU A 143 6.76 14.17 -10.36
N HIS A 144 7.74 14.20 -9.44
CA HIS A 144 7.67 13.43 -8.19
C HIS A 144 6.43 13.79 -7.36
N ARG A 145 6.12 15.08 -7.21
CA ARG A 145 4.89 15.54 -6.53
C ARG A 145 3.63 15.06 -7.26
N GLU A 146 3.61 15.08 -8.59
CA GLU A 146 2.48 14.54 -9.36
C GLU A 146 2.31 13.02 -9.18
N VAL A 147 3.40 12.26 -9.17
CA VAL A 147 3.35 10.81 -8.87
C VAL A 147 2.76 10.59 -7.48
N TRP A 148 3.18 11.37 -6.48
CA TRP A 148 2.63 11.28 -5.11
C TRP A 148 1.13 11.57 -5.04
N LYS A 149 0.65 12.58 -5.77
CA LYS A 149 -0.79 12.89 -5.85
C LYS A 149 -1.57 11.80 -6.57
N ARG A 150 -1.12 11.42 -7.77
CA ARG A 150 -1.83 10.49 -8.66
C ARG A 150 -1.83 9.05 -8.18
N SER A 151 -0.86 8.64 -7.36
CA SER A 151 -0.81 7.29 -6.76
C SER A 151 -1.48 7.20 -5.39
N GLY A 152 -1.92 8.33 -4.82
CA GLY A 152 -2.43 8.36 -3.44
C GLY A 152 -1.33 8.23 -2.36
N ALA A 153 -0.05 8.28 -2.73
CA ALA A 153 1.04 8.21 -1.76
C ALA A 153 1.01 9.35 -0.72
N TRP A 154 0.46 10.51 -1.07
CA TRP A 154 0.23 11.61 -0.13
C TRP A 154 -0.68 11.22 1.04
N PHE A 155 -1.62 10.30 0.83
CA PHE A 155 -2.57 9.83 1.84
C PHE A 155 -1.91 8.77 2.75
N TYR A 156 -1.26 7.78 2.14
CA TYR A 156 -0.60 6.69 2.88
C TYR A 156 0.79 7.07 3.42
N LYS A 157 1.29 8.27 3.11
CA LYS A 157 2.65 8.75 3.38
C LYS A 157 3.75 7.82 2.85
N ALA A 158 3.40 6.93 1.94
CA ALA A 158 4.26 5.94 1.32
C ALA A 158 3.70 5.60 -0.06
N LEU A 159 4.58 5.23 -0.98
CA LEU A 159 4.16 4.79 -2.29
C LEU A 159 3.48 3.41 -2.17
N PRO A 160 2.24 3.23 -2.66
CA PRO A 160 1.58 1.92 -2.63
C PRO A 160 2.39 0.87 -3.38
N ASN A 161 2.09 -0.42 -3.16
CA ASN A 161 2.71 -1.49 -3.93
C ASN A 161 2.51 -1.26 -5.44
N TYR A 162 3.53 -1.57 -6.24
CA TYR A 162 3.47 -1.41 -7.69
C TYR A 162 4.38 -2.42 -8.39
N VAL A 163 4.02 -2.78 -9.62
CA VAL A 163 4.80 -3.68 -10.47
C VAL A 163 5.46 -2.85 -11.56
N ARG A 164 6.79 -2.96 -11.70
CA ARG A 164 7.51 -2.26 -12.79
C ARG A 164 7.19 -2.93 -14.14
N PRO A 165 6.85 -2.16 -15.18
CA PRO A 165 6.72 -2.68 -16.54
C PRO A 165 7.99 -3.42 -16.97
N GLY A 166 7.83 -4.59 -17.62
CA GLY A 166 8.95 -5.43 -18.05
C GLY A 166 9.51 -6.40 -16.99
N LYS A 167 9.07 -6.33 -15.72
CA LYS A 167 9.34 -7.36 -14.69
C LYS A 167 8.16 -8.34 -14.49
N GLU A 168 7.30 -8.47 -15.48
CA GLU A 168 6.16 -9.40 -15.45
C GLU A 168 6.60 -10.88 -15.48
N GLY A 169 7.89 -11.17 -15.76
CA GLY A 169 8.45 -12.53 -15.78
C GLY A 169 9.23 -12.99 -14.55
N GLN A 170 9.41 -12.18 -13.49
CA GLN A 170 10.31 -12.55 -12.36
C GLN A 170 9.82 -12.12 -10.96
N SER A 171 8.51 -12.05 -10.74
CA SER A 171 7.97 -11.77 -9.39
C SER A 171 7.17 -12.94 -8.81
N GLY A 172 7.61 -14.17 -9.09
CA GLY A 172 7.08 -15.40 -8.48
C GLY A 172 8.00 -16.04 -7.43
N ALA A 173 9.25 -15.58 -7.25
CA ALA A 173 10.16 -16.22 -6.32
C ALA A 173 11.28 -15.27 -5.88
N ALA A 174 11.09 -14.56 -4.76
CA ALA A 174 12.21 -14.08 -3.93
C ALA A 174 11.72 -13.51 -2.59
N LEU A 175 10.97 -14.27 -1.80
CA LEU A 175 10.95 -14.06 -0.35
C LEU A 175 10.94 -15.44 0.36
N GLY A 176 12.15 -15.87 0.76
CA GLY A 176 12.39 -16.77 1.89
C GLY A 176 12.19 -18.28 1.67
N LEU A 177 13.29 -19.03 1.52
CA LEU A 177 13.81 -19.94 2.55
C LEU A 177 15.07 -20.65 2.05
N GLN A 178 16.19 -20.49 2.75
CA GLN A 178 17.27 -21.48 2.75
C GLN A 178 16.82 -22.67 3.61
N ARG A 179 16.80 -23.89 3.08
CA ARG A 179 17.18 -25.09 3.85
C ARG A 179 17.55 -26.29 2.98
N ALA A 180 18.50 -27.05 3.52
CA ALA A 180 19.26 -28.15 2.96
C ALA A 180 18.49 -29.43 2.59
N GLN A 181 19.06 -30.11 1.58
CA GLN A 181 19.21 -31.55 1.35
C GLN A 181 18.02 -32.55 1.47
N ARG A 182 17.95 -33.38 0.41
CA ARG A 182 17.88 -34.86 0.38
C ARG A 182 16.55 -35.52 -0.07
N GLY A 183 16.60 -36.05 -1.31
CA GLY A 183 16.09 -37.34 -1.82
C GLY A 183 14.70 -37.90 -1.44
N GLY A 184 13.93 -38.33 -2.46
CA GLY A 184 12.92 -39.40 -2.32
C GLY A 184 11.60 -39.27 -3.10
N GLN A 185 11.57 -39.86 -4.29
CA GLN A 185 10.46 -40.55 -5.03
C GLN A 185 8.94 -40.19 -4.84
N LYS A 186 8.32 -39.86 -6.00
CA LYS A 186 6.98 -40.19 -6.58
C LYS A 186 5.76 -40.52 -5.68
N MET A 187 4.64 -39.80 -5.89
CA MET A 187 3.36 -40.34 -6.46
C MET A 187 2.29 -39.23 -6.60
N ALA A 188 1.47 -39.35 -7.64
CA ALA A 188 0.40 -38.43 -8.01
C ALA A 188 -0.89 -38.62 -7.17
N LYS A 189 -1.58 -37.52 -6.83
CA LYS A 189 -3.06 -37.43 -6.78
C LYS A 189 -3.57 -35.99 -6.56
N SER A 190 -4.53 -35.63 -7.40
CA SER A 190 -5.62 -34.63 -7.26
C SER A 190 -5.41 -33.40 -6.37
N SER A 191 -5.34 -32.21 -6.99
CA SER A 191 -5.44 -30.93 -6.28
C SER A 191 -6.75 -30.22 -6.63
N THR A 192 -7.74 -30.32 -5.74
CA THR A 192 -8.77 -29.29 -5.63
C THR A 192 -8.04 -28.05 -5.12
N VAL A 193 -7.95 -27.03 -5.98
CA VAL A 193 -7.18 -25.80 -5.71
C VAL A 193 -7.79 -25.10 -4.49
N SER A 194 -7.19 -25.31 -3.32
CA SER A 194 -7.43 -24.49 -2.13
C SER A 194 -6.76 -23.14 -2.38
N GLN A 195 -7.47 -22.23 -3.05
CA GLN A 195 -7.03 -20.85 -3.21
C GLN A 195 -6.94 -20.23 -1.81
N THR A 196 -5.71 -20.10 -1.31
CA THR A 196 -5.45 -19.55 0.01
C THR A 196 -5.05 -18.09 -0.19
N TYR A 197 -5.88 -17.17 0.29
CA TYR A 197 -5.65 -15.74 0.15
C TYR A 197 -4.57 -15.25 1.12
N THR A 198 -3.75 -14.30 0.69
CA THR A 198 -2.60 -13.77 1.46
C THR A 198 -3.01 -13.09 2.77
N TRP A 199 -4.21 -12.50 2.85
CA TRP A 199 -4.76 -11.93 4.09
C TRP A 199 -5.21 -12.98 5.11
N ALA A 200 -5.40 -14.24 4.70
CA ALA A 200 -5.77 -15.32 5.61
C ALA A 200 -4.63 -15.74 6.55
N TYR A 201 -3.41 -15.26 6.29
CA TYR A 201 -2.21 -15.49 7.11
C TYR A 201 -1.79 -14.26 7.91
N SER A 202 -2.72 -13.61 8.62
CA SER A 202 -2.32 -12.82 9.80
C SER A 202 -2.59 -13.61 11.07
N LYS A 203 -1.72 -14.59 11.36
CA LYS A 203 -1.60 -15.13 12.72
C LYS A 203 -0.84 -14.12 13.55
N GLY A 204 -1.49 -13.60 14.59
CA GLY A 204 -0.92 -12.66 15.53
C GLY A 204 0.40 -13.18 16.11
N GLN A 205 1.49 -12.47 15.83
CA GLN A 205 2.71 -12.59 16.61
C GLN A 205 2.43 -11.94 17.96
N SER A 206 2.18 -12.78 18.96
CA SER A 206 2.30 -12.40 20.36
C SER A 206 3.78 -12.10 20.60
N PHE A 207 4.11 -10.83 20.83
CA PHE A 207 5.40 -10.46 21.40
C PHE A 207 5.49 -11.10 22.79
N THR A 208 6.57 -11.85 23.00
CA THR A 208 7.02 -12.31 24.32
C THR A 208 7.98 -11.29 24.89
#